data_AF-A0A351BX18-F1
#
_entry.id   AF-A0A351BX18-F1
#
_cell.length_a   1.000
_cell.length_b   1.000
_cell.length_c   1.000
_cell.angle_alpha   90.00
_cell.angle_beta   90.00
_cell.angle_gamma   90.00
#
_symmetry.space_group_name_H-M   'P 1'
#
loop_
_entity.id
_entity.type
_entity.pdbx_description
1 polymer ?
#
loop_
_entity_poly.entity_id
_entity_poly.type
_entity_poly.pdbx_seq_one_letter_code
_entity_poly.pdbx_strand_id
1 'polypeptide(L)'
;MKKLELFINSPYFNRKSVVIKLFDILKNYYPEFTGSKLDRKEIWKKLYPDKKFNYGVMKNILYDLTGLTQRFLAEETFSNNEFKINYWLLEQFCSKGLKKNFHSKYLTLEKNLKDSGNIPDIYSQISELQWLKYEYTDSLKTNDGEIVYSISDNLIYDFLINLFKLYNNQACERISVNYSDDSGLLDKFIENLNIEKIIESIKLKSDENFNIINLYYQIYLSLSDNQNENSYFRFKELLVLNDKILPKNEQINLYSCLTTALTQNKK
;
A
#
# COMPACT_ATOMS: atom_id res chain seq x y z
N MET A 1 -16.98 -16.92 1.53
CA MET A 1 -17.00 -18.37 1.19
C MET A 1 -17.20 -18.66 -0.30
N LYS A 2 -18.22 -18.12 -0.99
CA LYS A 2 -18.50 -18.47 -2.41
C LYS A 2 -17.32 -18.25 -3.39
N LYS A 3 -16.63 -17.11 -3.31
CA LYS A 3 -15.46 -16.82 -4.18
C LYS A 3 -14.29 -17.80 -3.96
N LEU A 4 -13.99 -18.11 -2.69
CA LEU A 4 -12.96 -19.10 -2.33
C LEU A 4 -13.32 -20.49 -2.85
N GLU A 5 -14.60 -20.86 -2.79
CA GLU A 5 -15.08 -22.13 -3.36
C GLU A 5 -14.85 -22.21 -4.86
N LEU A 6 -15.19 -21.15 -5.62
CA LEU A 6 -14.91 -21.09 -7.06
C LEU A 6 -13.41 -21.19 -7.35
N PHE A 7 -12.58 -20.53 -6.55
CA PHE A 7 -11.12 -20.57 -6.70
C PHE A 7 -10.55 -21.97 -6.46
N ILE A 8 -10.96 -22.64 -5.37
CA ILE A 8 -10.50 -24.00 -5.03
C ILE A 8 -10.98 -25.04 -6.05
N ASN A 9 -12.15 -24.84 -6.66
CA ASN A 9 -12.69 -25.70 -7.71
C ASN A 9 -12.10 -25.41 -9.10
N SER A 10 -11.36 -24.31 -9.27
CA SER A 10 -10.79 -23.95 -10.57
C SER A 10 -9.67 -24.92 -10.96
N PRO A 11 -9.75 -25.57 -12.14
CA PRO A 11 -8.72 -26.49 -12.62
C PRO A 11 -7.40 -25.78 -12.94
N TYR A 12 -7.42 -24.45 -13.05
CA TYR A 12 -6.24 -23.62 -13.22
C TYR A 12 -5.43 -23.51 -11.93
N PHE A 13 -6.10 -23.38 -10.78
CA PHE A 13 -5.45 -23.19 -9.47
C PHE A 13 -5.26 -24.50 -8.69
N ASN A 14 -6.15 -25.46 -8.87
CA ASN A 14 -6.13 -26.71 -8.12
C ASN A 14 -6.59 -27.90 -8.98
N ARG A 15 -5.80 -28.98 -8.96
CA ARG A 15 -6.14 -30.26 -9.62
C ARG A 15 -6.41 -31.39 -8.63
N LYS A 16 -6.24 -31.16 -7.32
CA LYS A 16 -6.35 -32.18 -6.27
C LYS A 16 -7.79 -32.25 -5.76
N SER A 17 -8.54 -33.24 -6.24
CA SER A 17 -9.95 -33.47 -5.83
C SER A 17 -10.11 -33.70 -4.33
N VAL A 18 -9.11 -34.27 -3.64
CA VAL A 18 -9.14 -34.45 -2.18
C VAL A 18 -9.14 -33.12 -1.42
N VAL A 19 -8.49 -32.09 -1.96
CA VAL A 19 -8.44 -30.76 -1.34
C VAL A 19 -9.80 -30.06 -1.47
N ILE A 20 -10.49 -30.26 -2.61
CA ILE A 20 -11.87 -29.81 -2.81
C ILE A 20 -12.79 -30.47 -1.78
N LYS A 21 -12.71 -31.80 -1.64
CA LYS A 21 -13.50 -32.54 -0.63
C LYS A 21 -13.23 -32.07 0.80
N LEU A 22 -11.97 -31.80 1.14
CA LEU A 22 -11.63 -31.25 2.46
C LEU A 22 -12.30 -29.89 2.66
N PHE A 23 -12.22 -28.99 1.67
CA PHE A 23 -12.88 -27.70 1.72
C PHE A 23 -14.40 -27.83 1.90
N ASP A 24 -15.06 -28.72 1.13
CA ASP A 24 -16.51 -28.95 1.24
C ASP A 24 -16.92 -29.45 2.63
N ILE A 25 -16.11 -30.30 3.26
CA ILE A 25 -16.34 -30.74 4.64
C ILE A 25 -16.25 -29.54 5.59
N LEU A 26 -15.19 -28.74 5.47
CA LEU A 26 -14.92 -27.62 6.38
C LEU A 26 -15.92 -26.46 6.22
N LYS A 27 -16.42 -26.20 5.00
CA LYS A 27 -17.34 -25.07 4.74
C LYS A 27 -18.65 -25.19 5.51
N ASN A 28 -19.06 -26.41 5.85
CA ASN A 28 -20.27 -26.66 6.64
C ASN A 28 -20.17 -26.19 8.10
N TYR A 29 -18.97 -25.85 8.56
CA TYR A 29 -18.73 -25.32 9.89
C TYR A 29 -18.47 -23.81 9.89
N TYR A 30 -18.59 -23.12 8.74
CA TYR A 30 -18.50 -21.66 8.66
C TYR A 30 -19.76 -20.99 9.26
N PRO A 31 -19.64 -19.83 9.94
CA PRO A 31 -18.43 -19.03 10.16
C PRO A 31 -17.62 -19.39 11.41
N GLU A 32 -18.17 -20.12 12.36
CA GLU A 32 -17.56 -20.28 13.69
C GLU A 32 -16.39 -21.27 13.68
N PHE A 33 -16.37 -22.22 12.77
CA PHE A 33 -15.39 -23.32 12.69
C PHE A 33 -15.21 -24.04 14.04
N THR A 34 -16.32 -24.30 14.73
CA THR A 34 -16.32 -25.00 16.04
C THR A 34 -17.05 -26.35 15.96
N GLY A 35 -16.75 -27.23 16.91
CA GLY A 35 -17.42 -28.52 17.09
C GLY A 35 -16.47 -29.71 17.09
N SER A 36 -16.82 -30.76 17.85
CA SER A 36 -16.01 -31.99 18.00
C SER A 36 -15.77 -32.74 16.69
N LYS A 37 -16.60 -32.52 15.67
CA LYS A 37 -16.50 -33.11 14.34
C LYS A 37 -15.48 -32.41 13.41
N LEU A 38 -14.75 -31.41 13.91
CA LEU A 38 -13.57 -30.82 13.25
C LEU A 38 -12.25 -31.49 13.66
N ASP A 39 -12.31 -32.57 14.45
CA ASP A 39 -11.13 -33.39 14.72
C ASP A 39 -10.57 -34.01 13.43
N ARG A 40 -9.23 -34.07 13.34
CA ARG A 40 -8.53 -34.54 12.13
C ARG A 40 -8.85 -36.00 11.79
N LYS A 41 -9.09 -36.86 12.80
CA LYS A 41 -9.46 -38.27 12.55
C LYS A 41 -10.89 -38.39 12.05
N GLU A 42 -11.80 -37.54 12.53
CA GLU A 42 -13.19 -37.51 12.05
C GLU A 42 -13.29 -36.98 10.62
N ILE A 43 -12.51 -35.94 10.28
CA ILE A 43 -12.39 -35.47 8.90
C ILE A 43 -11.76 -36.55 8.00
N TRP A 44 -10.74 -37.25 8.49
CA TRP A 44 -10.11 -38.34 7.76
C TRP A 44 -11.09 -39.44 7.38
N LYS A 45 -11.97 -39.85 8.30
CA LYS A 45 -13.02 -40.84 8.01
C LYS A 45 -13.95 -40.40 6.88
N LYS A 46 -14.21 -39.11 6.74
CA LYS A 46 -15.01 -38.55 5.63
C LYS A 46 -14.23 -38.50 4.31
N LEU A 47 -12.92 -38.23 4.36
CA LEU A 47 -12.05 -38.16 3.18
C LEU A 47 -11.67 -39.55 2.64
N TYR A 48 -11.41 -40.50 3.54
CA TYR A 48 -10.95 -41.86 3.25
C TYR A 48 -11.64 -42.88 4.18
N PRO A 49 -12.91 -43.23 3.94
CA PRO A 49 -13.69 -44.12 4.82
C PRO A 49 -13.01 -45.44 5.17
N ASP A 50 -12.31 -46.04 4.20
CA ASP A 50 -11.74 -47.39 4.34
C ASP A 50 -10.23 -47.40 4.68
N LYS A 51 -9.64 -46.25 4.99
CA LYS A 51 -8.19 -46.14 5.27
C LYS A 51 -7.90 -45.80 6.72
N LYS A 52 -6.91 -46.47 7.31
CA LYS A 52 -6.34 -46.08 8.61
C LYS A 52 -5.82 -44.64 8.53
N PHE A 53 -6.00 -43.89 9.61
CA PHE A 53 -5.55 -42.50 9.72
C PHE A 53 -4.06 -42.39 9.41
N ASN A 54 -3.71 -41.57 8.41
CA ASN A 54 -2.33 -41.25 8.09
C ASN A 54 -2.08 -39.76 8.34
N TYR A 55 -1.31 -39.48 9.40
CA TYR A 55 -0.98 -38.11 9.79
C TYR A 55 -0.24 -37.33 8.69
N GLY A 56 0.71 -37.96 8.00
CA GLY A 56 1.50 -37.31 6.95
C GLY A 56 0.63 -36.88 5.76
N VAL A 57 -0.26 -37.77 5.31
CA VAL A 57 -1.21 -37.45 4.24
C VAL A 57 -2.18 -36.35 4.68
N MET A 58 -2.74 -36.45 5.88
CA MET A 58 -3.66 -35.42 6.41
C MET A 58 -2.98 -34.05 6.50
N LYS A 59 -1.74 -34.02 7.00
CA LYS A 59 -0.93 -32.80 7.08
C LYS A 59 -0.71 -32.19 5.69
N ASN A 60 -0.41 -33.01 4.67
CA ASN A 60 -0.19 -32.52 3.31
C ASN A 60 -1.47 -31.94 2.69
N ILE A 61 -2.63 -32.56 2.89
CA ILE A 61 -3.89 -32.03 2.36
C ILE A 61 -4.26 -30.71 3.04
N LEU A 62 -4.04 -30.59 4.36
CA LEU A 62 -4.25 -29.34 5.09
C LEU A 62 -3.28 -28.25 4.61
N TYR A 63 -2.01 -28.59 4.39
CA TYR A 63 -1.02 -27.67 3.83
C TYR A 63 -1.43 -27.18 2.44
N ASP A 64 -1.86 -28.09 1.56
CA ASP A 64 -2.35 -27.74 0.22
C ASP A 64 -3.55 -26.77 0.29
N LEU A 65 -4.54 -27.06 1.14
CA LEU A 65 -5.71 -26.18 1.32
C LEU A 65 -5.32 -24.81 1.89
N THR A 66 -4.40 -24.78 2.84
CA THR A 66 -3.88 -23.54 3.43
C THR A 66 -3.19 -22.70 2.36
N GLY A 67 -2.33 -23.30 1.55
CA GLY A 67 -1.65 -22.63 0.44
C GLY A 67 -2.62 -22.08 -0.60
N LEU A 68 -3.67 -22.83 -0.97
CA LEU A 68 -4.73 -22.34 -1.86
C LEU A 68 -5.49 -21.16 -1.26
N THR A 69 -5.77 -21.19 0.04
CA THR A 69 -6.48 -20.11 0.73
C THR A 69 -5.61 -18.85 0.80
N GLN A 70 -4.33 -18.98 1.11
CA GLN A 70 -3.37 -17.86 1.09
C GLN A 70 -3.25 -17.26 -0.32
N ARG A 71 -3.12 -18.11 -1.35
CA ARG A 71 -3.09 -17.65 -2.74
C ARG A 71 -4.38 -16.93 -3.11
N PHE A 72 -5.55 -17.47 -2.75
CA PHE A 72 -6.83 -16.80 -2.99
C PHE A 72 -6.88 -15.41 -2.37
N LEU A 73 -6.41 -15.26 -1.12
CA LEU A 73 -6.37 -13.95 -0.46
C LEU A 73 -5.44 -12.97 -1.19
N ALA A 74 -4.29 -13.44 -1.67
CA ALA A 74 -3.37 -12.63 -2.48
C ALA A 74 -4.01 -12.22 -3.82
N GLU A 75 -4.67 -13.15 -4.51
CA GLU A 75 -5.34 -12.91 -5.80
C GLU A 75 -6.53 -11.95 -5.65
N GLU A 76 -7.33 -12.07 -4.58
CA GLU A 76 -8.41 -11.10 -4.28
C GLU A 76 -7.83 -9.71 -3.99
N THR A 77 -6.73 -9.63 -3.21
CA THR A 77 -6.07 -8.35 -2.91
C THR A 77 -5.52 -7.71 -4.18
N PHE A 78 -4.85 -8.50 -5.03
CA PHE A 78 -4.33 -8.06 -6.32
C PHE A 78 -5.46 -7.61 -7.26
N SER A 79 -6.54 -8.38 -7.34
CA SER A 79 -7.69 -8.10 -8.20
C SER A 79 -8.43 -6.81 -7.83
N ASN A 80 -8.28 -6.35 -6.58
CA ASN A 80 -8.86 -5.10 -6.09
C ASN A 80 -7.93 -3.89 -6.31
N ASN A 81 -6.69 -4.08 -6.76
CA ASN A 81 -5.74 -2.99 -7.03
C ASN A 81 -5.69 -2.67 -8.53
N GLU A 82 -6.63 -1.82 -8.98
CA GLU A 82 -6.77 -1.46 -10.40
C GLU A 82 -5.49 -0.85 -10.99
N PHE A 83 -4.79 0.02 -10.24
CA PHE A 83 -3.53 0.61 -10.70
C PHE A 83 -2.50 -0.47 -11.01
N LYS A 84 -2.23 -1.38 -10.06
CA LYS A 84 -1.23 -2.44 -10.27
C LYS A 84 -1.60 -3.37 -11.41
N ILE A 85 -2.87 -3.78 -11.55
CA ILE A 85 -3.32 -4.60 -12.69
C ILE A 85 -2.98 -3.91 -14.02
N ASN A 86 -3.29 -2.62 -14.12
CA ASN A 86 -3.06 -1.86 -15.34
C ASN A 86 -1.56 -1.62 -15.60
N TYR A 87 -0.78 -1.36 -14.55
CA TYR A 87 0.68 -1.24 -14.61
C TYR A 87 1.33 -2.52 -15.16
N TRP A 88 1.01 -3.68 -14.56
CA TRP A 88 1.55 -4.96 -15.02
C TRP A 88 1.10 -5.30 -16.45
N LEU A 89 -0.12 -4.93 -16.83
CA LEU A 89 -0.58 -5.09 -18.20
C LEU A 89 0.23 -4.22 -19.19
N LEU A 90 0.58 -2.99 -18.81
CA LEU A 90 1.45 -2.12 -19.61
C LEU A 90 2.85 -2.71 -19.75
N GLU A 91 3.42 -3.26 -18.68
CA GLU A 91 4.71 -3.96 -18.73
C GLU A 91 4.66 -5.18 -19.69
N GLN A 92 3.55 -5.93 -19.66
CA GLN A 92 3.34 -7.03 -20.61
C GLN A 92 3.17 -6.53 -22.06
N PHE A 93 2.55 -5.38 -22.29
CA PHE A 93 2.50 -4.78 -23.63
C PHE A 93 3.87 -4.31 -24.10
N CYS A 94 4.69 -3.75 -23.22
CA CYS A 94 6.07 -3.35 -23.49
C CYS A 94 6.92 -4.57 -23.89
N SER A 95 6.96 -5.61 -23.06
CA SER A 95 7.75 -6.82 -23.33
C SER A 95 7.33 -7.58 -24.60
N LYS A 96 6.06 -7.46 -25.02
CA LYS A 96 5.53 -8.06 -26.25
C LYS A 96 5.57 -7.13 -27.47
N GLY A 97 6.06 -5.90 -27.34
CA GLY A 97 6.11 -4.92 -28.43
C GLY A 97 4.73 -4.43 -28.92
N LEU A 98 3.69 -4.52 -28.08
CA LEU A 98 2.30 -4.17 -28.42
C LEU A 98 2.07 -2.65 -28.31
N LYS A 99 2.71 -1.89 -29.22
CA LYS A 99 2.83 -0.43 -29.13
C LYS A 99 1.50 0.33 -29.02
N LYS A 100 0.51 -0.04 -29.84
CA LYS A 100 -0.81 0.61 -29.86
C LYS A 100 -1.56 0.38 -28.55
N ASN A 101 -1.50 -0.85 -28.03
CA ASN A 101 -2.13 -1.22 -26.76
C ASN A 101 -1.47 -0.49 -25.59
N PHE A 102 -0.13 -0.46 -25.56
CA PHE A 102 0.63 0.29 -24.58
C PHE A 102 0.21 1.76 -24.58
N HIS A 103 0.28 2.43 -25.73
CA HIS A 103 0.01 3.87 -25.81
C HIS A 103 -1.41 4.22 -25.36
N SER A 104 -2.43 3.52 -25.87
CA SER A 104 -3.82 3.77 -25.49
C SER A 104 -4.08 3.51 -24.00
N LYS A 105 -3.52 2.42 -23.46
CA LYS A 105 -3.69 2.06 -22.05
C LYS A 105 -2.95 3.01 -21.12
N TYR A 106 -1.75 3.44 -21.50
CA TYR A 106 -0.94 4.39 -20.75
C TYR A 106 -1.67 5.72 -20.60
N LEU A 107 -2.17 6.28 -21.71
CA LEU A 107 -2.91 7.55 -21.68
C LEU A 107 -4.16 7.47 -20.79
N THR A 108 -4.85 6.33 -20.82
CA THR A 108 -6.02 6.10 -19.96
C THR A 108 -5.62 6.05 -18.49
N LEU A 109 -4.56 5.31 -18.16
CA LEU A 109 -4.09 5.17 -16.78
C LEU A 109 -3.53 6.49 -16.24
N GLU A 110 -2.74 7.21 -17.05
CA GLU A 110 -2.20 8.52 -16.68
C GLU A 110 -3.31 9.53 -16.41
N LYS A 111 -4.36 9.54 -17.25
CA LYS A 111 -5.53 10.38 -17.02
C LYS A 111 -6.25 9.98 -15.72
N ASN A 112 -6.49 8.69 -15.51
CA ASN A 112 -7.17 8.22 -14.29
C ASN A 112 -6.41 8.59 -13.03
N LEU A 113 -5.07 8.55 -13.05
CA LEU A 113 -4.25 9.01 -11.93
C LEU A 113 -4.46 10.52 -11.71
N LYS A 114 -4.30 11.34 -12.73
CA LYS A 114 -4.52 12.80 -12.64
C LYS A 114 -5.92 13.14 -12.12
N ASP A 115 -6.95 12.42 -12.56
CA ASP A 115 -8.35 12.62 -12.17
C ASP A 115 -8.68 12.06 -10.77
N SER A 116 -7.87 11.14 -10.23
CA SER A 116 -8.10 10.53 -8.90
C SER A 116 -7.87 11.49 -7.73
N GLY A 117 -7.29 12.67 -8.02
CA GLY A 117 -7.00 13.70 -7.03
C GLY A 117 -5.72 13.41 -6.24
N ASN A 118 -5.32 14.38 -5.42
CA ASN A 118 -4.04 14.33 -4.76
C ASN A 118 -4.08 13.55 -3.45
N ILE A 119 -3.75 12.27 -3.55
CA ILE A 119 -3.57 11.34 -2.44
C ILE A 119 -2.07 11.08 -2.31
N PRO A 120 -1.49 10.94 -1.12
CA PRO A 120 -0.05 10.64 -0.94
C PRO A 120 0.53 9.59 -1.90
N ASP A 121 -0.17 8.46 -2.04
CA ASP A 121 0.26 7.34 -2.85
C ASP A 121 0.28 7.64 -4.37
N ILE A 122 -0.30 8.77 -4.80
CA ILE A 122 -0.36 9.14 -6.21
C ILE A 122 1.03 9.46 -6.76
N TYR A 123 1.90 10.06 -5.96
CA TYR A 123 3.23 10.49 -6.41
C TYR A 123 4.10 9.29 -6.77
N SER A 124 4.14 8.27 -5.92
CA SER A 124 4.82 7.02 -6.23
C SER A 124 4.18 6.33 -7.45
N GLN A 125 2.85 6.27 -7.56
CA GLN A 125 2.18 5.66 -8.72
C GLN A 125 2.47 6.39 -10.04
N ILE A 126 2.48 7.73 -10.04
CA ILE A 126 2.82 8.54 -11.22
C ILE A 126 4.27 8.28 -11.61
N SER A 127 5.20 8.31 -10.64
CA SER A 127 6.62 8.07 -10.93
C SER A 127 6.87 6.66 -11.48
N GLU A 128 6.21 5.63 -10.92
CA GLU A 128 6.29 4.24 -11.38
C GLU A 128 5.76 4.10 -12.82
N LEU A 129 4.60 4.70 -13.12
CA LEU A 129 4.04 4.70 -14.46
C LEU A 129 4.95 5.44 -15.47
N GLN A 130 5.51 6.57 -15.07
CA GLN A 130 6.38 7.38 -15.92
C GLN A 130 7.71 6.70 -16.20
N TRP A 131 8.29 5.99 -15.22
CA TRP A 131 9.46 5.14 -15.45
C TRP A 131 9.20 4.09 -16.52
N LEU A 132 8.06 3.41 -16.45
CA LEU A 132 7.68 2.41 -17.45
C LEU A 132 7.56 3.03 -18.85
N LYS A 133 7.01 4.25 -18.97
CA LYS A 133 7.00 4.98 -20.25
C LYS A 133 8.41 5.35 -20.69
N TYR A 134 9.26 5.84 -19.79
CA TYR A 134 10.63 6.22 -20.10
C TYR A 134 11.42 5.03 -20.66
N GLU A 135 11.40 3.89 -19.98
CA GLU A 135 12.06 2.65 -20.43
C GLU A 135 11.54 2.20 -21.80
N TYR A 136 10.23 2.27 -22.00
CA TYR A 136 9.62 1.94 -23.28
C TYR A 136 10.08 2.91 -24.39
N THR A 137 10.10 4.21 -24.14
CA THR A 137 10.54 5.21 -25.13
C THR A 137 12.04 5.18 -25.41
N ASP A 138 12.86 4.89 -24.40
CA ASP A 138 14.31 4.69 -24.55
C ASP A 138 14.60 3.47 -25.43
N SER A 139 13.86 2.37 -25.23
CA SER A 139 13.92 1.20 -26.12
C SER A 139 13.60 1.53 -27.59
N LEU A 140 12.83 2.59 -27.83
CA LEU A 140 12.48 3.10 -29.14
C LEU A 140 13.42 4.21 -29.65
N LYS A 141 14.41 4.63 -28.85
CA LYS A 141 15.30 5.76 -29.10
C LYS A 141 14.56 7.07 -29.36
N THR A 142 13.43 7.25 -28.68
CA THR A 142 12.64 8.49 -28.71
C THR A 142 12.80 9.17 -27.36
N ASN A 143 13.56 10.27 -27.29
CA ASN A 143 13.79 10.96 -26.03
C ASN A 143 12.60 11.85 -25.65
N ASP A 144 12.14 11.71 -24.41
CA ASP A 144 11.19 12.60 -23.73
C ASP A 144 11.91 13.17 -22.51
N GLY A 145 12.64 14.28 -22.67
CA GLY A 145 13.45 14.85 -21.57
C GLY A 145 12.59 15.40 -20.42
N GLU A 146 11.35 15.80 -20.70
CA GLU A 146 10.42 16.32 -19.71
C GLU A 146 9.96 15.25 -18.73
N ILE A 147 9.83 13.99 -19.18
CA ILE A 147 9.42 12.88 -18.31
C ILE A 147 10.40 12.65 -17.15
N VAL A 148 11.70 12.84 -17.38
CA VAL A 148 12.74 12.62 -16.36
C VAL A 148 12.61 13.63 -15.22
N TYR A 149 12.34 14.90 -15.53
CA TYR A 149 12.10 15.92 -14.52
C TYR A 149 10.83 15.62 -13.72
N SER A 150 9.75 15.24 -14.42
CA SER A 150 8.51 14.86 -13.75
C SER A 150 8.70 13.65 -12.81
N ILE A 151 9.41 12.61 -13.25
CA ILE A 151 9.75 11.45 -12.42
C ILE A 151 10.49 11.91 -11.16
N SER A 152 11.53 12.74 -11.33
CA SER A 152 12.34 13.28 -10.24
C SER A 152 11.48 14.04 -9.22
N ASP A 153 10.59 14.92 -9.69
CA ASP A 153 9.70 15.68 -8.81
C ASP A 153 8.79 14.77 -7.99
N ASN A 154 8.11 13.83 -8.65
CA ASN A 154 7.17 12.92 -7.98
C ASN A 154 7.88 12.02 -6.95
N LEU A 155 9.11 11.58 -7.23
CA LEU A 155 9.91 10.83 -6.26
C LEU A 155 10.28 11.68 -5.04
N ILE A 156 10.62 12.95 -5.24
CA ILE A 156 10.92 13.88 -4.13
C ILE A 156 9.65 14.13 -3.30
N TYR A 157 8.50 14.30 -3.94
CA TYR A 157 7.22 14.53 -3.27
C TYR A 157 6.83 13.33 -2.40
N ASP A 158 6.87 12.12 -2.98
CA ASP A 158 6.60 10.87 -2.25
C ASP A 158 7.59 10.68 -1.08
N PHE A 159 8.88 10.94 -1.33
CA PHE A 159 9.92 10.87 -0.31
C PHE A 159 9.65 11.80 0.87
N LEU A 160 9.35 13.08 0.63
CA LEU A 160 9.10 14.05 1.70
C LEU A 160 7.86 13.67 2.53
N ILE A 161 6.78 13.23 1.87
CA ILE A 161 5.58 12.78 2.59
C ILE A 161 5.91 11.60 3.50
N ASN A 162 6.63 10.60 2.99
CA ASN A 162 7.04 9.45 3.77
C ASN A 162 8.04 9.82 4.89
N LEU A 163 8.95 10.75 4.63
CA LEU A 163 9.89 11.31 5.61
C LEU A 163 9.13 11.89 6.82
N PHE A 164 8.14 12.75 6.58
CA PHE A 164 7.36 13.37 7.64
C PHE A 164 6.48 12.38 8.40
N LYS A 165 5.88 11.40 7.70
CA LYS A 165 5.16 10.28 8.34
C LYS A 165 6.07 9.46 9.25
N LEU A 166 7.27 9.13 8.79
CA LEU A 166 8.25 8.37 9.57
C LEU A 166 8.74 9.16 10.79
N TYR A 167 8.95 10.47 10.64
CA TYR A 167 9.31 11.35 11.75
C TYR A 167 8.24 11.34 12.85
N ASN A 168 6.96 11.43 12.47
CA ASN A 168 5.85 11.28 13.42
C ASN A 168 5.82 9.92 14.10
N ASN A 169 6.06 8.83 13.35
CA ASN A 169 6.06 7.49 13.93
C ASN A 169 7.20 7.34 14.95
N GLN A 170 8.39 7.89 14.68
CA GLN A 170 9.46 7.92 15.66
C GLN A 170 9.10 8.75 16.89
N ALA A 171 8.45 9.91 16.72
CA ALA A 171 7.95 10.70 17.84
C ALA A 171 6.92 9.92 18.69
N CYS A 172 6.01 9.17 18.05
CA CYS A 172 5.05 8.31 18.74
C CYS A 172 5.74 7.24 19.60
N GLU A 173 6.76 6.58 19.05
CA GLU A 173 7.57 5.59 19.80
C GLU A 173 8.35 6.24 20.97
N ARG A 174 8.90 7.43 20.77
CA ARG A 174 9.57 8.19 21.84
C ARG A 174 8.60 8.52 22.98
N ILE A 175 7.36 8.90 22.65
CA ILE A 175 6.30 9.19 23.62
C ILE A 175 5.86 7.92 24.36
N SER A 176 5.69 6.79 23.66
CA SER A 176 5.15 5.56 24.23
C SER A 176 6.14 4.82 25.14
N VAL A 177 7.43 4.84 24.81
CA VAL A 177 8.48 4.08 25.51
C VAL A 177 9.27 4.94 26.53
N ASN A 178 9.04 6.26 26.59
CA ASN A 178 9.91 7.22 27.31
C ASN A 178 11.39 7.05 26.94
N TYR A 179 11.66 6.67 25.69
CA TYR A 179 12.99 6.45 25.16
C TYR A 179 13.41 7.67 24.34
N SER A 180 14.59 8.24 24.63
CA SER A 180 15.02 9.55 24.13
C SER A 180 16.32 9.50 23.33
N ASP A 181 16.65 8.37 22.70
CA ASP A 181 17.87 8.30 21.88
C ASP A 181 17.59 8.72 20.44
N ASP A 182 17.98 9.94 20.09
CA ASP A 182 17.86 10.54 18.76
C ASP A 182 19.01 10.11 17.82
N SER A 183 19.55 8.90 18.01
CA SER A 183 20.72 8.40 17.28
C SER A 183 20.40 7.86 15.87
N GLY A 184 19.12 7.86 15.48
CA GLY A 184 18.62 7.34 14.22
C GLY A 184 19.15 8.06 12.99
N LEU A 185 19.26 7.33 11.86
CA LEU A 185 19.69 7.92 10.58
C LEU A 185 18.72 9.02 10.09
N LEU A 186 17.43 8.89 10.40
CA LEU A 186 16.40 9.86 10.00
C LEU A 186 16.63 11.24 10.64
N ASP A 187 16.85 11.28 11.95
CA ASP A 187 17.08 12.53 12.69
C ASP A 187 18.33 13.24 12.15
N LYS A 188 19.45 12.51 12.01
CA LYS A 188 20.68 13.04 11.39
C LYS A 188 20.50 13.50 9.95
N PHE A 189 19.71 12.79 9.16
CA PHE A 189 19.45 13.17 7.78
C PHE A 189 18.67 14.49 7.71
N ILE A 190 17.66 14.65 8.56
CA ILE A 190 16.85 15.87 8.66
C ILE A 190 17.71 17.06 9.13
N GLU A 191 18.56 16.89 10.14
CA GLU A 191 19.47 17.93 10.64
C GLU A 191 20.40 18.49 9.54
N ASN A 192 20.75 17.66 8.55
CA ASN A 192 21.61 18.03 7.44
C ASN A 192 20.85 18.50 6.20
N LEU A 193 19.51 18.51 6.23
CA LEU A 193 18.66 18.87 5.10
C LEU A 193 17.99 20.23 5.32
N ASN A 194 18.10 21.12 4.34
CA ASN A 194 17.33 22.37 4.36
C ASN A 194 15.91 22.13 3.82
N ILE A 195 15.04 21.57 4.66
CA ILE A 195 13.67 21.23 4.30
C ILE A 195 12.88 22.48 3.87
N GLU A 196 13.06 23.62 4.55
CA GLU A 196 12.38 24.88 4.23
C GLU A 196 12.60 25.31 2.78
N LYS A 197 13.86 25.35 2.32
CA LYS A 197 14.18 25.71 0.93
C LYS A 197 13.61 24.74 -0.09
N ILE A 198 13.53 23.46 0.26
CA ILE A 198 12.91 22.45 -0.60
C ILE A 198 11.41 22.75 -0.73
N ILE A 199 10.72 22.95 0.39
CA ILE A 199 9.29 23.30 0.41
C ILE A 199 9.01 24.61 -0.36
N GLU A 200 9.88 25.62 -0.23
CA GLU A 200 9.79 26.87 -1.01
C GLU A 200 9.93 26.62 -2.51
N SER A 201 10.88 25.78 -2.91
CA SER A 201 11.11 25.41 -4.32
C SER A 201 9.89 24.69 -4.92
N ILE A 202 9.24 23.84 -4.13
CA ILE A 202 8.00 23.16 -4.52
C ILE A 202 6.87 24.19 -4.72
N LYS A 203 6.72 25.14 -3.78
CA LYS A 203 5.74 26.22 -3.87
C LYS A 203 5.91 27.08 -5.12
N LEU A 204 7.15 27.45 -5.45
CA LEU A 204 7.46 28.21 -6.67
C LEU A 204 7.10 27.46 -7.95
N LYS A 205 7.10 26.12 -7.90
CA LYS A 205 6.84 25.25 -9.05
C LYS A 205 5.36 24.90 -9.21
N SER A 206 4.65 24.62 -8.11
CA SER A 206 3.28 24.13 -8.14
C SER A 206 2.56 24.34 -6.81
N ASP A 207 1.56 25.25 -6.82
CA ASP A 207 0.68 25.47 -5.67
C ASP A 207 -0.09 24.20 -5.27
N GLU A 208 -0.52 23.42 -6.26
CA GLU A 208 -1.25 22.17 -6.05
C GLU A 208 -0.40 21.19 -5.23
N ASN A 209 0.80 20.85 -5.71
CA ASN A 209 1.71 19.93 -5.02
C ASN A 209 2.17 20.47 -3.67
N PHE A 210 2.44 21.78 -3.59
CA PHE A 210 2.78 22.43 -2.34
C PHE A 210 1.67 22.26 -1.29
N ASN A 211 0.40 22.40 -1.65
CA ASN A 211 -0.69 22.29 -0.68
C ASN A 211 -0.73 20.91 0.00
N ILE A 212 -0.50 19.82 -0.76
CA ILE A 212 -0.46 18.46 -0.21
C ILE A 212 0.79 18.27 0.63
N ILE A 213 1.96 18.59 0.09
CA ILE A 213 3.22 18.34 0.78
C ILE A 213 3.32 19.22 2.04
N ASN A 214 2.79 20.44 2.00
CA ASN A 214 2.72 21.32 3.14
C ASN A 214 1.84 20.76 4.26
N LEU A 215 0.75 20.05 3.95
CA LEU A 215 -0.05 19.35 4.97
C LEU A 215 0.81 18.37 5.78
N TYR A 216 1.66 17.59 5.11
CA TYR A 216 2.59 16.66 5.77
C TYR A 216 3.75 17.40 6.43
N TYR A 217 4.24 18.49 5.85
CA TYR A 217 5.28 19.31 6.44
C TYR A 217 4.85 19.91 7.79
N GLN A 218 3.57 20.27 7.94
CA GLN A 218 3.04 20.74 9.23
C GLN A 218 3.11 19.67 10.32
N ILE A 219 3.08 18.37 9.99
CA ILE A 219 3.31 17.29 10.96
C ILE A 219 4.71 17.44 11.55
N TYR A 220 5.72 17.57 10.68
CA TYR A 220 7.11 17.77 11.10
C TYR A 220 7.27 19.02 11.96
N LEU A 221 6.77 20.17 11.50
CA LEU A 221 6.85 21.43 12.25
C LEU A 221 6.17 21.36 13.61
N SER A 222 5.05 20.64 13.72
CA SER A 222 4.33 20.48 14.99
C SER A 222 5.03 19.59 16.01
N LEU A 223 6.08 18.87 15.60
CA LEU A 223 6.84 17.94 16.42
C LEU A 223 8.29 18.37 16.64
N SER A 224 8.87 19.14 15.72
CA SER A 224 10.26 19.62 15.80
C SER A 224 10.39 20.90 16.64
N ASP A 225 9.33 21.70 16.74
CA ASP A 225 9.28 22.94 17.52
C ASP A 225 8.21 22.87 18.62
N ASN A 226 8.55 22.20 19.73
CA ASN A 226 7.64 21.99 20.88
C ASN A 226 7.21 23.30 21.57
N GLN A 227 7.79 24.45 21.22
CA GLN A 227 7.43 25.75 21.81
C GLN A 227 6.42 26.53 20.95
N ASN A 228 6.12 26.05 19.73
CA ASN A 228 5.32 26.79 18.77
C ASN A 228 3.99 26.08 18.48
N GLU A 229 3.00 26.34 19.35
CA GLU A 229 1.64 25.82 19.18
C GLU A 229 0.99 26.22 17.84
N ASN A 230 1.48 27.27 17.17
CA ASN A 230 0.92 27.70 15.89
C ASN A 230 1.04 26.61 14.82
N SER A 231 2.12 25.82 14.82
CA SER A 231 2.30 24.71 13.89
C SER A 231 1.25 23.62 14.07
N TYR A 232 0.88 23.32 15.32
CA TYR A 232 -0.20 22.38 15.64
C TYR A 232 -1.56 22.89 15.14
N PHE A 233 -1.90 24.15 15.45
CA PHE A 233 -3.18 24.72 14.99
C PHE A 233 -3.23 24.81 13.47
N ARG A 234 -2.11 25.15 12.82
CA ARG A 234 -2.01 25.18 11.36
C ARG A 234 -2.20 23.80 10.75
N PHE A 235 -1.59 22.76 11.33
CA PHE A 235 -1.79 21.38 10.89
C PHE A 235 -3.27 20.99 10.99
N LYS A 236 -3.91 21.27 12.13
CA LYS A 236 -5.33 20.99 12.37
C LYS A 236 -6.23 21.68 11.35
N GLU A 237 -6.00 22.96 11.08
CA GLU A 237 -6.77 23.72 10.08
C GLU A 237 -6.65 23.11 8.69
N LEU A 238 -5.44 22.82 8.23
CA LEU A 238 -5.21 22.23 6.92
C LEU A 238 -5.83 20.84 6.81
N LEU A 239 -5.78 20.03 7.87
CA LEU A 239 -6.41 18.72 7.89
C LEU A 239 -7.94 18.83 7.73
N VAL A 240 -8.58 19.73 8.47
CA VAL A 240 -10.04 19.94 8.39
C VAL A 240 -10.45 20.47 7.01
N LEU A 241 -9.66 21.37 6.41
CA LEU A 241 -9.92 21.91 5.07
C LEU A 241 -9.83 20.83 3.98
N ASN A 242 -8.92 19.86 4.14
CA ASN A 242 -8.69 18.79 3.17
C ASN A 242 -9.44 17.49 3.50
N ASP A 243 -10.17 17.44 4.61
CA ASP A 243 -10.82 16.23 5.14
C ASP A 243 -11.67 15.53 4.07
N LYS A 244 -12.47 16.27 3.31
CA LYS A 244 -13.35 15.69 2.27
C LYS A 244 -12.64 15.15 1.03
N ILE A 245 -11.39 15.54 0.81
CA ILE A 245 -10.62 15.17 -0.38
C ILE A 245 -9.73 13.96 -0.09
N LEU A 246 -9.27 13.83 1.15
CA LEU A 246 -8.38 12.76 1.57
C LEU A 246 -9.11 11.41 1.67
N PRO A 247 -8.48 10.29 1.27
CA PRO A 247 -9.04 8.96 1.50
C PRO A 247 -9.20 8.67 2.98
N LYS A 248 -10.22 7.89 3.32
CA LYS A 248 -10.55 7.57 4.73
C LYS A 248 -9.37 7.01 5.53
N ASN A 249 -8.56 6.14 4.93
CA ASN A 249 -7.38 5.60 5.60
C ASN A 249 -6.34 6.68 5.89
N GLU A 250 -6.18 7.63 4.97
CA GLU A 250 -5.24 8.73 5.13
C GLU A 250 -5.73 9.74 6.16
N GLN A 251 -7.04 10.03 6.20
CA GLN A 251 -7.65 10.83 7.27
C GLN A 251 -7.33 10.21 8.64
N ILE A 252 -7.58 8.91 8.81
CA ILE A 252 -7.31 8.20 10.08
C ILE A 252 -5.84 8.35 10.48
N ASN A 253 -4.92 8.18 9.53
CA ASN A 253 -3.48 8.35 9.78
C ASN A 253 -3.16 9.79 10.22
N LEU A 254 -3.67 10.80 9.53
CA LEU A 254 -3.38 12.20 9.82
C LEU A 254 -3.97 12.68 11.16
N TYR A 255 -5.17 12.22 11.53
CA TYR A 255 -5.73 12.48 12.86
C TYR A 255 -4.93 11.78 13.96
N SER A 256 -4.34 10.62 13.68
CA SER A 256 -3.38 9.98 14.59
C SER A 256 -2.14 10.86 14.78
N CYS A 257 -1.54 11.38 13.70
CA CYS A 257 -0.42 12.31 13.78
C CYS A 257 -0.76 13.57 14.58
N LEU A 258 -1.97 14.12 14.42
CA LEU A 258 -2.42 15.29 15.17
C LEU A 258 -2.49 14.99 16.69
N THR A 259 -2.85 13.76 17.06
CA THR A 259 -2.87 13.31 18.46
C THR A 259 -1.46 13.20 19.04
N THR A 260 -0.50 12.70 18.23
CA THR A 260 0.92 12.68 18.59
C THR A 260 1.44 14.09 18.88
N ALA A 261 1.21 15.03 17.96
CA ALA A 261 1.64 16.42 18.11
C ALA A 261 1.06 17.10 19.36
N LEU A 262 -0.23 16.88 19.64
CA LEU A 262 -0.86 17.39 20.86
C LEU A 262 -0.23 16.83 22.14
N THR A 263 0.20 15.58 22.12
CA THR A 263 0.78 14.91 23.28
C THR A 263 2.21 15.38 23.53
N GLN A 264 2.97 15.63 22.46
CA GLN A 264 4.32 16.17 22.52
C GLN A 264 4.34 17.59 23.09
N ASN A 265 3.45 18.48 22.63
CA ASN A 265 3.38 19.88 23.09
C ASN A 265 2.92 20.05 24.55
N LYS A 266 2.45 18.98 25.22
CA LYS A 266 2.07 19.01 26.64
C LYS A 266 3.21 18.64 27.60
N LYS A 267 4.35 18.16 27.08
CA LYS A 267 5.56 17.85 27.86
C LYS A 267 6.49 19.06 27.90
#